data_AF-A0A177D6B1-F1
#
_entry.id   AF-A0A177D6B1-F1
#
_cell.length_a   1.000
_cell.length_b   1.000
_cell.length_c   1.000
_cell.angle_alpha   90.00
_cell.angle_beta   90.00
_cell.angle_gamma   90.00
#
_symmetry.space_group_name_H-M   'P 1'
#
loop_
_entity.id
_entity.type
_entity.pdbx_description
1 polymer ?
#
loop_
_entity_poly.entity_id
_entity_poly.type
_entity_poly.pdbx_seq_one_letter_code
_entity_poly.pdbx_strand_id
1 'polypeptide(L)'
;MNTDTDSRLCPTWVFLSNANIHIAKDRGWFKTYTPFTSIVDPSPFFNPGNYIPVLGIGTVEIPTKRSPNTSGVSSHASLLLHEVLHVPDFLCNVIGQPLWLTDGYNPIIKSGTKSRGTIKDSQGKNVAYFHPGSPLLAIKVRSPLDWPKLGPHALKKDGLYVLGCQWDASEKQKWREFQAANGMFTAQNVAPYTAEETAFLKKNYRSEFHFLMQHGLKIFSDEDRQEGQAILRAIMQESEEEDPDDNEDGFDESEFEGHQADYNFTERQLDWIEKNFRNSEQFMYSYGLKFYNDDDLEEAKVIAEALMDSDD
;
A
#
# COMPACT_ATOMS: atom_id res chain seq x y z
N MET A 1 22.04 9.57 -34.83
CA MET A 1 21.46 9.40 -33.49
C MET A 1 21.37 7.90 -33.24
N ASN A 2 22.07 7.41 -32.22
CA ASN A 2 22.29 5.98 -32.00
C ASN A 2 20.99 5.36 -31.46
N THR A 3 20.25 4.65 -32.31
CA THR A 3 19.10 3.83 -31.90
C THR A 3 19.65 2.55 -31.30
N ASP A 4 19.86 2.54 -29.99
CA ASP A 4 20.25 1.33 -29.25
C ASP A 4 19.03 0.38 -29.21
N THR A 5 18.97 -0.50 -30.21
CA THR A 5 17.83 -1.39 -30.50
C THR A 5 17.92 -2.75 -29.79
N ASP A 6 18.78 -2.92 -28.79
CA ASP A 6 18.88 -4.17 -27.99
C ASP A 6 18.82 -3.91 -26.46
N SER A 7 18.15 -2.85 -26.01
CA SER A 7 17.89 -2.64 -24.57
C SER A 7 16.83 -3.65 -24.12
N ARG A 8 17.27 -4.78 -23.56
CA ARG A 8 16.37 -5.79 -23.00
C ARG A 8 15.81 -5.33 -21.66
N LEU A 9 14.49 -5.44 -21.49
CA LEU A 9 13.85 -5.03 -20.25
C LEU A 9 14.10 -6.03 -19.14
N CYS A 10 14.46 -5.56 -17.94
CA CYS A 10 14.52 -6.37 -16.75
C CYS A 10 13.13 -6.97 -16.47
N PRO A 11 12.96 -8.30 -16.54
CA PRO A 11 11.67 -8.96 -16.31
C PRO A 11 11.32 -9.10 -14.83
N THR A 12 12.23 -8.71 -13.93
CA THR A 12 12.11 -9.01 -12.51
C THR A 12 11.33 -7.91 -11.84
N TRP A 13 10.10 -8.22 -11.45
CA TRP A 13 9.22 -7.37 -10.66
C TRP A 13 8.97 -8.04 -9.32
N VAL A 14 9.39 -7.37 -8.25
CA VAL A 14 9.29 -7.91 -6.88
C VAL A 14 8.33 -7.07 -6.07
N PHE A 15 7.41 -7.74 -5.39
CA PHE A 15 6.57 -7.11 -4.38
C PHE A 15 7.33 -6.94 -3.07
N LEU A 16 7.35 -5.71 -2.55
CA LEU A 16 8.02 -5.32 -1.33
C LEU A 16 7.03 -4.55 -0.44
N SER A 17 6.61 -5.16 0.67
CA SER A 17 5.67 -4.52 1.62
C SER A 17 6.28 -3.33 2.35
N ASN A 18 7.61 -3.26 2.41
CA ASN A 18 8.39 -2.18 3.00
C ASN A 18 8.75 -1.05 2.01
N ALA A 19 8.28 -1.11 0.75
CA ALA A 19 8.54 -0.07 -0.24
C ALA A 19 7.35 0.89 -0.34
N ASN A 20 7.55 2.19 -0.12
CA ASN A 20 6.46 3.18 -0.12
C ASN A 20 6.11 3.76 -1.52
N ILE A 21 6.68 3.17 -2.58
CA ILE A 21 6.53 3.59 -3.97
C ILE A 21 6.82 2.43 -4.94
N HIS A 22 6.37 2.54 -6.19
CA HIS A 22 6.75 1.64 -7.29
C HIS A 22 8.03 2.11 -7.98
N ILE A 23 8.88 1.16 -8.40
CA ILE A 23 10.08 1.44 -9.20
C ILE A 23 10.07 0.61 -10.47
N ALA A 24 10.36 1.24 -11.60
CA ALA A 24 10.76 0.57 -12.82
C ALA A 24 12.20 0.95 -13.17
N LYS A 25 13.02 -0.07 -13.43
CA LYS A 25 14.40 0.09 -13.86
C LYS A 25 14.47 0.65 -15.28
N ASP A 26 13.68 0.09 -16.19
CA ASP A 26 13.82 0.35 -17.61
C ASP A 26 12.68 1.23 -18.13
N ARG A 27 13.04 2.29 -18.86
CA ARG A 27 12.11 3.23 -19.49
C ARG A 27 11.04 2.57 -20.38
N GLY A 28 11.36 1.41 -20.96
CA GLY A 28 10.46 0.69 -21.87
C GLY A 28 9.25 0.03 -21.20
N TRP A 29 9.17 0.02 -19.86
CA TRP A 29 7.96 -0.44 -19.15
C TRP A 29 6.81 0.57 -19.15
N PHE A 30 7.12 1.85 -19.35
CA PHE A 30 6.19 2.94 -19.16
C PHE A 30 5.25 3.16 -20.34
N LYS A 31 3.93 3.19 -20.06
CA LYS A 31 2.90 3.62 -21.02
C LYS A 31 2.80 5.14 -21.11
N THR A 32 2.79 5.81 -19.97
CA THR A 32 2.95 7.27 -19.88
C THR A 32 4.27 7.59 -19.21
N TYR A 33 4.84 8.76 -19.51
CA TYR A 33 6.09 9.15 -18.90
C TYR A 33 6.25 10.65 -18.90
N THR A 34 6.50 11.16 -17.70
CA THR A 34 6.82 12.54 -17.43
C THR A 34 8.28 12.59 -16.98
N PRO A 35 9.18 13.20 -17.76
CA PRO A 35 10.53 13.50 -17.27
C PRO A 35 10.42 14.34 -16.00
N PHE A 36 10.98 13.82 -14.91
CA PHE A 36 10.92 14.44 -13.59
C PHE A 36 12.14 14.01 -12.81
N THR A 37 12.91 14.99 -12.33
CA THR A 37 14.15 14.72 -11.59
C THR A 37 13.82 14.65 -10.10
N SER A 38 14.16 13.54 -9.48
CA SER A 38 13.96 13.30 -8.05
C SER A 38 15.03 12.31 -7.56
N ILE A 39 14.91 11.87 -6.32
CA ILE A 39 15.80 10.90 -5.69
C ILE A 39 15.01 9.93 -4.83
N VAL A 40 15.56 8.73 -4.61
CA VAL A 40 14.95 7.70 -3.77
C VAL A 40 16.01 7.00 -2.92
N ASP A 41 15.66 6.57 -1.72
CA ASP A 41 16.52 5.73 -0.87
C ASP A 41 16.22 4.25 -1.17
N PRO A 42 17.16 3.49 -1.77
CA PRO A 42 16.96 2.10 -2.12
C PRO A 42 17.21 1.13 -0.94
N SER A 43 17.69 1.62 0.22
CA SER A 43 18.08 0.78 1.35
C SER A 43 17.91 1.51 2.71
N PRO A 44 16.71 2.01 3.02
CA PRO A 44 16.48 2.88 4.19
C PRO A 44 16.80 2.20 5.54
N PHE A 45 16.82 0.86 5.58
CA PHE A 45 17.10 0.09 6.81
C PHE A 45 18.57 -0.22 7.06
N PHE A 46 19.41 -0.22 6.02
CA PHE A 46 20.81 -0.69 6.11
C PHE A 46 21.83 0.36 5.71
N ASN A 47 21.46 1.29 4.84
CA ASN A 47 22.32 2.36 4.38
C ASN A 47 21.49 3.63 4.11
N PRO A 48 20.82 4.19 5.14
CA PRO A 48 19.95 5.33 4.97
C PRO A 48 20.70 6.54 4.42
N GLY A 49 20.04 7.28 3.53
CA GLY A 49 20.59 8.50 2.94
C GLY A 49 21.51 8.26 1.73
N ASN A 50 21.71 7.01 1.31
CA ASN A 50 22.39 6.69 0.05
C ASN A 50 21.41 6.75 -1.13
N TYR A 51 21.05 7.98 -1.51
CA TYR A 51 20.06 8.25 -2.54
C TYR A 51 20.54 7.92 -3.95
N ILE A 52 19.62 7.44 -4.79
CA ILE A 52 19.85 7.22 -6.23
C ILE A 52 18.86 8.05 -7.08
N PRO A 53 19.25 8.46 -8.30
CA PRO A 53 18.46 9.39 -9.10
C PRO A 53 17.20 8.75 -9.71
N VAL A 54 16.11 9.52 -9.69
CA VAL A 54 14.87 9.26 -10.43
C VAL A 54 14.86 10.14 -11.67
N LEU A 55 14.60 9.55 -12.85
CA LEU A 55 14.64 10.26 -14.14
C LEU A 55 13.26 10.59 -14.71
N GLY A 56 12.21 10.04 -14.13
CA GLY A 56 10.83 10.33 -14.52
C GLY A 56 9.81 9.50 -13.76
N ILE A 57 8.55 9.84 -13.97
CA ILE A 57 7.40 9.23 -13.32
C ILE A 57 6.33 8.93 -14.38
N GLY A 58 5.60 7.84 -14.23
CA GLY A 58 4.50 7.53 -15.14
C GLY A 58 3.73 6.28 -14.78
N THR A 59 2.91 5.80 -15.72
CA THR A 59 2.14 4.57 -15.54
C THR A 59 2.82 3.40 -16.24
N VAL A 60 2.75 2.23 -15.61
CA VAL A 60 3.30 0.98 -16.14
C VAL A 60 2.20 -0.06 -16.21
N GLU A 61 2.06 -0.72 -17.36
CA GLU A 61 1.23 -1.91 -17.49
C GLU A 61 2.14 -3.13 -17.62
N ILE A 62 2.11 -4.00 -16.61
CA ILE A 62 2.91 -5.21 -16.58
C ILE A 62 2.05 -6.36 -17.12
N PRO A 63 2.37 -6.96 -18.27
CA PRO A 63 1.72 -8.18 -18.73
C PRO A 63 2.11 -9.35 -17.83
N THR A 64 1.13 -9.97 -17.18
CA THR A 64 1.34 -11.02 -16.17
C THR A 64 0.66 -12.33 -16.55
N LYS A 65 0.97 -13.38 -15.77
CA LYS A 65 0.23 -14.63 -15.76
C LYS A 65 -0.67 -14.71 -14.51
N ARG A 66 -1.95 -15.02 -14.69
CA ARG A 66 -2.97 -15.08 -13.60
C ARG A 66 -2.69 -16.14 -12.55
N SER A 67 -2.29 -17.32 -13.00
CA SER A 67 -2.16 -18.51 -12.15
C SER A 67 -1.12 -19.46 -12.74
N PRO A 68 -0.40 -20.21 -11.89
CA PRO A 68 0.48 -21.26 -12.38
C PRO A 68 -0.31 -22.38 -13.10
N ASN A 69 -1.59 -22.57 -12.76
CA ASN A 69 -2.42 -23.67 -13.25
C ASN A 69 -3.18 -23.37 -14.55
N THR A 70 -3.15 -22.14 -15.05
CA THR A 70 -3.81 -21.77 -16.31
C THR A 70 -2.80 -21.64 -17.44
N SER A 71 -3.22 -21.91 -18.67
CA SER A 71 -2.39 -21.85 -19.88
C SER A 71 -3.14 -21.17 -21.02
N GLY A 72 -2.42 -20.68 -22.03
CA GLY A 72 -3.01 -19.97 -23.16
C GLY A 72 -3.63 -18.62 -22.77
N VAL A 73 -4.57 -18.14 -23.59
CA VAL A 73 -5.15 -16.79 -23.45
C VAL A 73 -5.86 -16.59 -22.11
N SER A 74 -6.48 -17.64 -21.56
CA SER A 74 -7.14 -17.59 -20.23
C SER A 74 -6.17 -17.36 -19.07
N SER A 75 -4.86 -17.57 -19.29
CA SER A 75 -3.82 -17.27 -18.30
C SER A 75 -3.32 -15.83 -18.33
N HIS A 76 -3.72 -15.03 -19.32
CA HIS A 76 -3.24 -13.66 -19.50
C HIS A 76 -3.96 -12.69 -18.56
N ALA A 77 -3.18 -11.80 -17.95
CA ALA A 77 -3.64 -10.63 -17.22
C ALA A 77 -2.62 -9.49 -17.40
N SER A 78 -2.98 -8.33 -16.84
CA SER A 78 -2.09 -7.18 -16.72
C SER A 78 -2.24 -6.59 -15.31
N LEU A 79 -1.17 -6.02 -14.78
CA LEU A 79 -1.17 -5.13 -13.63
C LEU A 79 -0.92 -3.71 -14.11
N LEU A 80 -1.83 -2.79 -13.83
CA LEU A 80 -1.64 -1.36 -14.10
C LEU A 80 -1.18 -0.68 -12.81
N LEU A 81 0.00 -0.10 -12.82
CA LEU A 81 0.58 0.64 -11.70
C LEU A 81 0.65 2.12 -12.03
N HIS A 82 0.25 2.97 -11.08
CA HIS A 82 0.32 4.42 -11.21
C HIS A 82 1.52 4.99 -10.47
N GLU A 83 1.95 6.18 -10.90
CA GLU A 83 3.06 6.94 -10.29
C GLU A 83 4.34 6.12 -10.05
N VAL A 84 4.73 5.32 -11.03
CA VAL A 84 5.93 4.50 -10.98
C VAL A 84 7.15 5.38 -11.23
N LEU A 85 8.18 5.29 -10.38
CA LEU A 85 9.44 6.02 -10.59
C LEU A 85 10.36 5.25 -11.55
N HIS A 86 10.96 5.96 -12.49
CA HIS A 86 11.99 5.43 -13.37
C HIS A 86 13.37 5.60 -12.74
N VAL A 87 13.97 4.49 -12.32
CA VAL A 87 15.25 4.47 -11.60
C VAL A 87 16.19 3.45 -12.24
N PRO A 88 16.97 3.85 -13.27
CA PRO A 88 17.84 2.94 -14.01
C PRO A 88 18.87 2.20 -13.17
N ASP A 89 19.31 2.77 -12.06
CA ASP A 89 20.35 2.18 -11.21
C ASP A 89 19.78 1.20 -10.17
N PHE A 90 18.46 1.01 -10.11
CA PHE A 90 17.85 0.01 -9.24
C PHE A 90 18.19 -1.42 -9.73
N LEU A 91 18.30 -2.38 -8.80
CA LEU A 91 18.65 -3.76 -9.11
C LEU A 91 17.60 -4.46 -10.00
N CYS A 92 16.32 -4.25 -9.70
CA CYS A 92 15.17 -4.79 -10.41
C CYS A 92 13.97 -3.84 -10.28
N ASN A 93 12.84 -4.17 -10.91
CA ASN A 93 11.62 -3.40 -10.70
C ASN A 93 10.96 -3.79 -9.36
N VAL A 94 10.24 -2.84 -8.76
CA VAL A 94 9.61 -2.97 -7.44
C VAL A 94 8.13 -2.62 -7.52
N ILE A 95 7.32 -3.47 -6.91
CA ILE A 95 5.91 -3.24 -6.62
C ILE A 95 5.79 -2.91 -5.13
N GLY A 96 5.57 -1.65 -4.78
CA GLY A 96 5.45 -1.20 -3.40
C GLY A 96 4.01 -1.16 -2.90
N GLN A 97 3.86 -0.49 -1.75
CA GLN A 97 2.61 -0.22 -1.04
C GLN A 97 1.47 0.38 -1.86
N PRO A 98 1.71 1.29 -2.84
CA PRO A 98 0.61 1.85 -3.61
C PRO A 98 -0.21 0.79 -4.36
N LEU A 99 0.33 -0.42 -4.56
CA LEU A 99 -0.40 -1.57 -5.12
C LEU A 99 -1.76 -1.78 -4.46
N TRP A 100 -1.83 -1.71 -3.12
CA TRP A 100 -3.08 -1.91 -2.39
C TRP A 100 -3.67 -0.64 -1.80
N LEU A 101 -2.86 0.39 -1.58
CA LEU A 101 -3.34 1.67 -1.04
C LEU A 101 -4.07 2.50 -2.11
N THR A 102 -3.60 2.49 -3.35
CA THR A 102 -4.13 3.37 -4.41
C THR A 102 -4.56 2.58 -5.64
N ASP A 103 -3.75 1.62 -6.10
CA ASP A 103 -3.98 0.89 -7.36
C ASP A 103 -5.10 -0.16 -7.30
N GLY A 104 -5.65 -0.43 -6.11
CA GLY A 104 -6.84 -1.26 -5.93
C GLY A 104 -6.61 -2.77 -6.08
N TYR A 105 -5.38 -3.24 -5.86
CA TYR A 105 -5.06 -4.66 -5.85
C TYR A 105 -4.81 -5.19 -4.44
N ASN A 106 -5.07 -6.48 -4.23
CA ASN A 106 -4.85 -7.14 -2.95
C ASN A 106 -3.77 -8.24 -3.08
N PRO A 107 -2.54 -8.02 -2.58
CA PRO A 107 -1.51 -9.04 -2.52
C PRO A 107 -1.78 -10.01 -1.35
N ILE A 108 -1.89 -11.30 -1.66
CA ILE A 108 -2.09 -12.36 -0.69
C ILE A 108 -0.85 -13.24 -0.70
N ILE A 109 -0.10 -13.26 0.40
CA ILE A 109 1.09 -14.09 0.57
C ILE A 109 0.67 -15.43 1.18
N LYS A 110 1.06 -16.53 0.55
CA LYS A 110 0.78 -17.89 1.05
C LYS A 110 1.95 -18.81 0.74
N SER A 111 2.28 -19.70 1.65
CA SER A 111 3.25 -20.76 1.39
C SER A 111 2.61 -21.84 0.52
N GLY A 112 3.14 -22.05 -0.67
CA GLY A 112 2.63 -23.04 -1.62
C GLY A 112 3.70 -23.54 -2.57
N THR A 113 3.55 -24.80 -3.02
CA THR A 113 4.52 -25.44 -3.93
C THR A 113 4.50 -24.87 -5.35
N LYS A 114 3.35 -24.37 -5.80
CA LYS A 114 3.15 -23.82 -7.15
C LYS A 114 3.19 -22.29 -7.20
N SER A 115 2.95 -21.61 -6.09
CA SER A 115 3.06 -20.16 -5.95
C SER A 115 3.25 -19.78 -4.49
N ARG A 116 3.89 -18.63 -4.26
CA ARG A 116 4.06 -18.01 -2.94
C ARG A 116 2.95 -17.00 -2.61
N GLY A 117 1.80 -17.17 -3.23
CA GLY A 117 0.68 -16.23 -3.16
C GLY A 117 0.23 -15.66 -4.50
N THR A 118 -0.72 -14.73 -4.45
CA THR A 118 -1.41 -14.15 -5.62
C THR A 118 -1.71 -12.67 -5.39
N ILE A 119 -1.81 -11.92 -6.48
CA ILE A 119 -2.36 -10.56 -6.47
C ILE A 119 -3.74 -10.62 -7.12
N LYS A 120 -4.73 -10.06 -6.45
CA LYS A 120 -6.12 -9.98 -6.91
C LYS A 120 -6.50 -8.54 -7.24
N ASP A 121 -7.41 -8.36 -8.20
CA ASP A 121 -8.07 -7.07 -8.43
C ASP A 121 -9.21 -6.83 -7.42
N SER A 122 -9.86 -5.66 -7.52
CA SER A 122 -11.00 -5.27 -6.69
C SER A 122 -12.21 -6.22 -6.79
N GLN A 123 -12.30 -6.97 -7.89
CA GLN A 123 -13.35 -7.99 -8.11
C GLN A 123 -12.94 -9.37 -7.57
N GLY A 124 -11.81 -9.46 -6.86
CA GLY A 124 -11.28 -10.70 -6.28
C GLY A 124 -10.67 -11.65 -7.30
N LYS A 125 -10.50 -11.24 -8.56
CA LYS A 125 -9.95 -12.07 -9.63
C LYS A 125 -8.43 -12.02 -9.63
N ASN A 126 -7.81 -13.18 -9.81
CA ASN A 126 -6.35 -13.26 -9.85
C ASN A 126 -5.80 -12.57 -11.11
N VAL A 127 -4.88 -11.63 -10.90
CA VAL A 127 -4.18 -10.87 -11.94
C VAL A 127 -2.69 -11.20 -11.99
N ALA A 128 -2.09 -11.67 -10.90
CA ALA A 128 -0.73 -12.19 -10.89
C ALA A 128 -0.52 -13.25 -9.81
N TYR A 129 0.60 -13.98 -9.87
CA TYR A 129 1.05 -14.86 -8.80
C TYR A 129 2.55 -14.70 -8.53
N PHE A 130 2.94 -14.98 -7.27
CA PHE A 130 4.33 -14.97 -6.86
C PHE A 130 4.99 -16.30 -7.20
N HIS A 131 6.08 -16.25 -7.96
CA HIS A 131 6.78 -17.42 -8.47
C HIS A 131 7.46 -18.19 -7.32
N PRO A 132 7.26 -19.52 -7.22
CA PRO A 132 7.70 -20.28 -6.05
C PRO A 132 9.21 -20.44 -5.94
N GLY A 133 9.92 -20.47 -7.07
CA GLY A 133 11.38 -20.63 -7.12
C GLY A 133 12.17 -19.32 -7.12
N SER A 134 11.52 -18.18 -6.89
CA SER A 134 12.20 -16.88 -6.86
C SER A 134 12.65 -16.54 -5.44
N PRO A 135 13.83 -15.91 -5.26
CA PRO A 135 14.36 -15.58 -3.94
C PRO A 135 13.45 -14.62 -3.16
N LEU A 136 12.81 -13.67 -3.87
CA LEU A 136 11.80 -12.76 -3.32
C LEU A 136 10.41 -13.03 -3.92
N LEU A 137 9.39 -12.29 -3.48
CA LEU A 137 8.01 -12.34 -4.00
C LEU A 137 7.93 -11.73 -5.41
N ALA A 138 8.58 -12.40 -6.37
CA ALA A 138 8.63 -11.97 -7.76
C ALA A 138 7.41 -12.47 -8.52
N ILE A 139 6.76 -11.61 -9.29
CA ILE A 139 5.64 -12.00 -10.14
C ILE A 139 6.12 -12.66 -11.43
N LYS A 140 5.28 -13.52 -12.02
CA LYS A 140 5.54 -14.07 -13.36
C LYS A 140 5.09 -13.10 -14.45
N VAL A 141 6.06 -12.38 -15.02
CA VAL A 141 5.87 -11.53 -16.20
C VAL A 141 5.74 -12.39 -17.46
N ARG A 142 4.93 -11.91 -18.39
CA ARG A 142 4.68 -12.50 -19.71
C ARG A 142 5.35 -11.64 -20.78
N SER A 143 5.75 -12.23 -21.89
CA SER A 143 6.29 -11.51 -23.04
C SER A 143 5.30 -11.60 -24.21
N PRO A 144 4.48 -10.56 -24.46
CA PRO A 144 3.73 -10.47 -25.71
C PRO A 144 4.68 -10.49 -26.92
N LEU A 145 4.21 -10.99 -28.07
CA LEU A 145 5.02 -11.11 -29.29
C LEU A 145 5.56 -9.74 -29.77
N ASP A 146 4.77 -8.69 -29.61
CA ASP A 146 5.12 -7.31 -30.02
C ASP A 146 5.76 -6.49 -28.89
N TRP A 147 6.16 -7.13 -27.77
CA TRP A 147 6.77 -6.44 -26.63
C TRP A 147 8.30 -6.47 -26.72
N PRO A 148 9.02 -5.45 -26.18
CA PRO A 148 10.47 -5.50 -26.09
C PRO A 148 10.96 -6.80 -25.44
N LYS A 149 12.06 -7.35 -25.97
CA LYS A 149 12.63 -8.59 -25.48
C LYS A 149 12.99 -8.44 -23.99
N LEU A 150 12.60 -9.43 -23.21
CA LEU A 150 12.97 -9.48 -21.80
C LEU A 150 14.42 -9.95 -21.65
N GLY A 151 15.14 -9.30 -20.74
CA GLY A 151 16.48 -9.67 -20.34
C GLY A 151 16.50 -10.85 -19.38
N PRO A 152 17.68 -11.24 -18.88
CA PRO A 152 17.79 -12.21 -17.81
C PRO A 152 17.14 -11.69 -16.51
N HIS A 153 16.73 -12.60 -15.63
CA HIS A 153 16.29 -12.22 -14.29
C HIS A 153 17.45 -11.62 -13.48
N ALA A 154 17.19 -10.50 -12.80
CA ALA A 154 18.21 -9.77 -12.03
C ALA A 154 18.60 -10.51 -10.74
N LEU A 155 17.66 -11.28 -10.16
CA LEU A 155 17.85 -12.01 -8.93
C LEU A 155 18.27 -13.45 -9.22
N LYS A 156 19.39 -13.86 -8.62
CA LYS A 156 19.93 -15.22 -8.71
C LYS A 156 19.24 -16.12 -7.67
N LYS A 157 19.02 -17.38 -8.02
CA LYS A 157 18.28 -18.35 -7.19
C LYS A 157 18.86 -18.49 -5.77
N ASP A 158 20.18 -18.48 -5.65
CA ASP A 158 20.89 -18.68 -4.39
C ASP A 158 21.43 -17.37 -3.77
N GLY A 159 20.96 -16.22 -4.27
CA GLY A 159 21.36 -14.92 -3.75
C GLY A 159 20.58 -14.55 -2.50
N LEU A 160 21.28 -14.02 -1.50
CA LEU A 160 20.67 -13.34 -0.36
C LEU A 160 20.45 -11.88 -0.73
N TYR A 161 19.20 -11.44 -0.70
CA TYR A 161 18.80 -10.08 -1.07
C TYR A 161 18.00 -9.46 0.05
N VAL A 162 18.35 -8.22 0.39
CA VAL A 162 17.52 -7.36 1.22
C VAL A 162 17.30 -6.09 0.43
N LEU A 163 16.04 -5.87 0.04
CA LEU A 163 15.62 -4.73 -0.77
C LEU A 163 14.62 -3.90 0.02
N GLY A 164 14.66 -2.60 -0.17
CA GLY A 164 13.65 -1.65 0.31
C GLY A 164 13.53 -0.52 -0.70
N CYS A 165 12.63 0.41 -0.44
CA CYS A 165 12.56 1.63 -1.24
C CYS A 165 11.77 2.69 -0.48
N GLN A 166 12.36 3.86 -0.30
CA GLN A 166 11.68 5.00 0.31
C GLN A 166 11.83 6.23 -0.58
N TRP A 167 10.69 6.72 -1.05
CA TRP A 167 10.57 8.03 -1.66
C TRP A 167 10.10 9.02 -0.60
N ASP A 168 10.98 9.95 -0.27
CA ASP A 168 10.81 10.86 0.85
C ASP A 168 9.63 11.83 0.63
N ALA A 169 9.03 12.26 1.74
CA ALA A 169 7.88 13.17 1.71
C ALA A 169 8.19 14.49 0.97
N SER A 170 9.42 15.00 1.08
CA SER A 170 9.90 16.18 0.36
C SER A 170 9.89 15.98 -1.16
N GLU A 171 10.29 14.80 -1.64
CA GLU A 171 10.31 14.48 -3.06
C GLU A 171 8.90 14.23 -3.61
N LYS A 172 8.04 13.57 -2.82
CA LYS A 172 6.60 13.44 -3.10
C LYS A 172 5.93 14.82 -3.21
N GLN A 173 6.29 15.75 -2.34
CA GLN A 173 5.78 17.12 -2.36
C GLN A 173 6.19 17.86 -3.64
N LYS A 174 7.47 17.76 -4.05
CA LYS A 174 7.96 18.32 -5.31
C LYS A 174 7.15 17.81 -6.51
N TRP A 175 6.80 16.52 -6.51
CA TRP A 175 5.99 15.95 -7.58
C TRP A 175 4.58 16.54 -7.61
N ARG A 176 3.92 16.66 -6.46
CA ARG A 176 2.59 17.30 -6.36
C ARG A 176 2.60 18.74 -6.86
N GLU A 177 3.61 19.52 -6.46
CA GLU A 177 3.80 20.90 -6.94
C GLU A 177 4.04 20.96 -8.45
N PHE A 178 4.86 20.04 -8.98
CA PHE A 178 5.10 19.93 -10.43
C PHE A 178 3.81 19.60 -11.19
N GLN A 179 3.00 18.68 -10.68
CA GLN A 179 1.73 18.32 -11.32
C GLN A 179 0.75 19.51 -11.31
N ALA A 180 0.66 20.24 -10.19
CA ALA A 180 -0.18 21.42 -10.07
C ALA A 180 0.26 22.54 -11.03
N ALA A 181 1.57 22.83 -11.10
CA ALA A 181 2.12 23.88 -11.96
C ALA A 181 1.94 23.59 -13.45
N ASN A 182 1.95 22.32 -13.84
CA ASN A 182 1.83 21.89 -15.24
C ASN A 182 0.39 21.52 -15.64
N GLY A 183 -0.60 21.78 -14.76
CA GLY A 183 -2.00 21.41 -15.01
C GLY A 183 -2.19 19.90 -15.25
N MET A 184 -1.27 19.07 -14.76
CA MET A 184 -1.36 17.62 -14.85
C MET A 184 -2.33 17.06 -13.81
N PHE A 185 -2.73 17.88 -12.85
CA PHE A 185 -3.93 17.69 -12.06
C PHE A 185 -5.13 18.35 -12.75
N THR A 186 -6.11 17.56 -13.15
CA THR A 186 -7.53 17.97 -13.05
C THR A 186 -8.00 17.75 -11.62
N ALA A 187 -7.31 18.34 -10.64
CA ALA A 187 -7.94 18.58 -9.36
C ALA A 187 -8.83 19.79 -9.61
N GLN A 188 -10.13 19.56 -9.84
CA GLN A 188 -11.08 20.54 -9.32
C GLN A 188 -10.73 20.67 -7.85
N ASN A 189 -10.08 21.78 -7.49
CA ASN A 189 -9.78 22.14 -6.11
C ASN A 189 -11.03 21.89 -5.28
N VAL A 190 -11.09 20.77 -4.58
CA VAL A 190 -12.08 20.64 -3.53
C VAL A 190 -11.48 21.41 -2.38
N ALA A 191 -12.17 22.47 -1.98
CA ALA A 191 -11.78 23.22 -0.80
C ALA A 191 -11.58 22.24 0.36
N PRO A 192 -10.56 22.44 1.21
CA PRO A 192 -10.44 21.70 2.47
C PRO A 192 -11.78 21.67 3.20
N TYR A 193 -12.01 20.63 4.00
CA TYR A 193 -13.22 20.58 4.82
C TYR A 193 -13.39 21.89 5.58
N THR A 194 -14.60 22.45 5.55
CA THR A 194 -14.92 23.61 6.37
C THR A 194 -14.86 23.24 7.85
N ALA A 195 -14.81 24.23 8.74
CA ALA A 195 -14.84 23.97 10.18
C ALA A 195 -16.12 23.20 10.60
N GLU A 196 -17.23 23.48 9.94
CA GLU A 196 -18.53 22.82 10.14
C GLU A 196 -18.50 21.38 9.65
N GLU A 197 -17.98 21.12 8.45
CA GLU A 197 -17.81 19.77 7.91
C GLU A 197 -16.86 18.94 8.80
N THR A 198 -15.80 19.56 9.31
CA THR A 198 -14.84 18.90 10.22
C THR A 198 -15.47 18.56 11.56
N ALA A 199 -16.28 19.48 12.11
CA ALA A 199 -17.01 19.24 13.36
C ALA A 199 -18.07 18.14 13.19
N PHE A 200 -18.79 18.14 12.07
CA PHE A 200 -19.78 17.10 11.75
C PHE A 200 -19.14 15.73 11.54
N LEU A 201 -18.02 15.66 10.81
CA LEU A 201 -17.23 14.43 10.66
C LEU A 201 -16.76 13.88 12.01
N LYS A 202 -16.23 14.75 12.87
CA LYS A 202 -15.74 14.36 14.18
C LYS A 202 -16.88 13.87 15.07
N LYS A 203 -18.01 14.58 15.08
CA LYS A 203 -19.18 14.25 15.92
C LYS A 203 -19.86 12.94 15.50
N ASN A 204 -20.06 12.72 14.19
CA ASN A 204 -20.89 11.62 13.70
C ASN A 204 -20.09 10.39 13.25
N TYR A 205 -18.82 10.58 12.89
CA TYR A 205 -18.00 9.53 12.26
C TYR A 205 -16.60 9.41 12.86
N ARG A 206 -16.28 10.09 13.96
CA ARG A 206 -14.97 10.11 14.66
C ARG A 206 -13.86 10.84 13.91
N SER A 207 -13.61 10.49 12.65
CA SER A 207 -12.63 11.16 11.79
C SER A 207 -12.90 10.92 10.30
N GLU A 208 -12.26 11.71 9.44
CA GLU A 208 -12.30 11.53 7.97
C GLU A 208 -11.93 10.08 7.57
N PHE A 209 -10.95 9.49 8.24
CA PHE A 209 -10.53 8.11 7.99
C PHE A 209 -11.67 7.10 8.17
N HIS A 210 -12.37 7.19 9.29
CA HIS A 210 -13.46 6.27 9.63
C HIS A 210 -14.66 6.50 8.73
N PHE A 211 -14.99 7.76 8.42
CA PHE A 211 -16.02 8.12 7.47
C PHE A 211 -15.75 7.52 6.08
N LEU A 212 -14.56 7.78 5.51
CA LEU A 212 -14.19 7.26 4.19
C LEU A 212 -14.22 5.72 4.19
N MET A 213 -13.61 5.10 5.21
CA MET A 213 -13.60 3.65 5.35
C MET A 213 -15.01 3.04 5.42
N GLN A 214 -15.92 3.65 6.17
CA GLN A 214 -17.32 3.22 6.30
C GLN A 214 -18.08 3.29 4.97
N HIS A 215 -17.72 4.24 4.12
CA HIS A 215 -18.29 4.39 2.78
C HIS A 215 -17.51 3.64 1.69
N GLY A 216 -16.53 2.80 2.06
CA GLY A 216 -15.73 2.01 1.12
C GLY A 216 -14.70 2.81 0.32
N LEU A 217 -14.39 4.02 0.79
CA LEU A 217 -13.51 5.01 0.18
C LEU A 217 -12.14 5.02 0.86
N LYS A 218 -11.08 5.35 0.12
CA LYS A 218 -9.70 5.31 0.62
C LYS A 218 -9.16 6.70 0.96
N ILE A 219 -8.67 6.86 2.19
CA ILE A 219 -8.07 8.14 2.66
C ILE A 219 -6.84 8.59 1.88
N PHE A 220 -6.17 7.71 1.14
CA PHE A 220 -4.98 8.07 0.35
C PHE A 220 -5.27 8.23 -1.15
N SER A 221 -6.53 8.11 -1.56
CA SER A 221 -6.99 8.42 -2.92
C SER A 221 -7.63 9.79 -2.91
N ASP A 222 -7.02 10.78 -3.56
CA ASP A 222 -7.61 12.12 -3.64
C ASP A 222 -8.99 12.12 -4.31
N GLU A 223 -9.23 11.17 -5.23
CA GLU A 223 -10.52 10.91 -5.88
C GLU A 223 -11.56 10.38 -4.88
N ASP A 224 -11.19 9.38 -4.07
CA ASP A 224 -12.09 8.80 -3.06
C ASP A 224 -12.34 9.78 -1.90
N ARG A 225 -11.35 10.60 -1.55
CA ARG A 225 -11.51 11.70 -0.58
C ARG A 225 -12.49 12.75 -1.10
N GLN A 226 -12.40 13.10 -2.39
CA GLN A 226 -13.34 14.00 -3.04
C GLN A 226 -14.76 13.41 -3.07
N GLU A 227 -14.89 12.13 -3.44
CA GLU A 227 -16.15 11.42 -3.40
C GLU A 227 -16.73 11.40 -1.98
N GLY A 228 -15.89 11.13 -0.99
CA GLY A 228 -16.28 11.20 0.42
C GLY A 228 -16.74 12.58 0.84
N GLN A 229 -16.06 13.64 0.43
CA GLN A 229 -16.49 15.01 0.72
C GLN A 229 -17.84 15.35 0.07
N ALA A 230 -18.13 14.84 -1.13
CA ALA A 230 -19.43 14.99 -1.77
C ALA A 230 -20.53 14.21 -1.01
N ILE A 231 -20.26 12.99 -0.58
CA ILE A 231 -21.17 12.18 0.25
C ILE A 231 -21.43 12.87 1.59
N LEU A 232 -20.39 13.37 2.26
CA LEU A 232 -20.52 14.07 3.53
C LEU A 232 -21.44 15.28 3.41
N ARG A 233 -21.25 16.11 2.37
CA ARG A 233 -22.09 17.28 2.13
C ARG A 233 -23.54 16.92 1.87
N ALA A 234 -23.79 15.84 1.12
CA ALA A 234 -25.14 15.35 0.90
C ALA A 234 -25.79 14.89 2.22
N ILE A 235 -25.06 14.14 3.06
CA ILE A 235 -25.54 13.70 4.38
C ILE A 235 -25.82 14.89 5.30
N MET A 236 -24.93 15.89 5.33
CA MET A 236 -25.12 17.11 6.12
C MET A 236 -26.37 17.87 5.69
N GLN A 237 -26.59 18.00 4.37
CA GLN A 237 -27.76 18.67 3.82
C GLN A 237 -29.07 17.93 4.14
N GLU A 238 -29.05 16.59 4.18
CA GLU A 238 -30.20 15.78 4.62
C GLU A 238 -30.44 15.87 6.14
N SER A 239 -29.39 16.04 6.94
CA SER A 239 -29.49 16.17 8.40
C SER A 239 -30.01 17.52 8.90
N GLU A 240 -29.99 18.56 8.05
CA GLU A 240 -30.55 19.89 8.36
C GLU A 240 -32.08 19.97 8.21
N GLU A 241 -32.74 18.90 7.75
CA GLU A 241 -34.21 18.83 7.60
C GLU A 241 -34.93 18.12 8.77
N GLU A 242 -34.21 17.60 9.77
CA GLU A 242 -34.79 17.01 10.98
C GLU A 242 -34.55 17.90 12.22
N ASP A 243 -35.64 18.42 12.79
CA ASP A 243 -35.70 19.23 14.02
C ASP A 243 -35.05 18.46 15.21
N PRO A 244 -34.37 19.15 16.16
CA PRO A 244 -33.52 18.51 17.16
C PRO A 244 -34.37 17.99 18.31
N ASP A 245 -34.41 16.68 18.51
CA ASP A 245 -34.89 16.10 19.76
C ASP A 245 -33.84 15.13 20.34
N ASP A 246 -33.41 15.52 21.54
CA ASP A 246 -32.64 14.84 22.58
C ASP A 246 -31.98 13.49 22.25
N ASN A 247 -30.66 13.43 22.49
CA ASN A 247 -30.12 12.64 23.60
C ASN A 247 -28.76 13.21 24.03
N GLU A 248 -28.76 13.86 25.19
CA GLU A 248 -27.58 13.97 26.05
C GLU A 248 -27.13 12.55 26.42
N ASP A 249 -25.89 12.22 26.10
CA ASP A 249 -25.03 11.46 27.01
C ASP A 249 -23.59 11.90 26.73
N GLY A 250 -23.05 12.67 27.67
CA GLY A 250 -21.64 13.04 27.68
C GLY A 250 -20.79 11.80 27.90
N PHE A 251 -20.30 11.21 26.81
CA PHE A 251 -19.33 10.13 26.87
C PHE A 251 -17.92 10.72 26.75
N ASP A 252 -17.14 10.61 27.82
CA ASP A 252 -15.74 11.01 27.86
C ASP A 252 -14.91 9.99 27.05
N GLU A 253 -14.74 10.26 25.74
CA GLU A 253 -14.00 9.41 24.80
C GLU A 253 -12.48 9.38 25.02
N SER A 254 -11.94 10.04 26.05
CA SER A 254 -10.50 10.06 26.30
C SER A 254 -9.95 8.79 26.97
N GLU A 255 -10.82 7.84 27.36
CA GLU A 255 -10.44 6.61 28.06
C GLU A 255 -10.28 5.38 27.13
N PHE A 256 -10.62 5.46 25.83
CA PHE A 256 -10.71 4.28 24.95
C PHE A 256 -9.70 4.23 23.78
N GLU A 257 -8.77 5.18 23.68
CA GLU A 257 -7.74 5.17 22.63
C GLU A 257 -6.62 4.14 22.93
N GLY A 258 -6.63 3.01 22.22
CA GLY A 258 -5.63 1.94 22.32
C GLY A 258 -6.11 0.61 22.94
N HIS A 259 -7.41 0.52 23.26
CA HIS A 259 -8.08 -0.62 23.89
C HIS A 259 -8.90 -1.48 22.89
N GLN A 260 -8.75 -1.25 21.59
CA GLN A 260 -9.55 -1.90 20.55
C GLN A 260 -9.30 -3.41 20.44
N ALA A 261 -8.17 -3.89 20.97
CA ALA A 261 -7.86 -5.32 21.05
C ALA A 261 -8.21 -5.95 22.41
N ASP A 262 -8.78 -5.20 23.36
CA ASP A 262 -8.96 -5.67 24.74
C ASP A 262 -9.90 -6.86 24.86
N TYR A 263 -10.91 -6.92 23.99
CA TYR A 263 -11.83 -8.05 23.91
C TYR A 263 -11.13 -9.40 23.67
N ASN A 264 -9.90 -9.35 23.16
CA ASN A 264 -9.11 -10.52 22.83
C ASN A 264 -8.23 -11.01 24.00
N PHE A 265 -8.12 -10.27 25.10
CA PHE A 265 -7.28 -10.67 26.23
C PHE A 265 -8.12 -10.93 27.48
N THR A 266 -7.61 -11.79 28.36
CA THR A 266 -8.21 -11.95 29.70
C THR A 266 -7.86 -10.75 30.58
N GLU A 267 -8.64 -10.50 31.63
CA GLU A 267 -8.39 -9.41 32.61
C GLU A 267 -6.94 -9.48 33.16
N ARG A 268 -6.45 -10.68 33.49
CA ARG A 268 -5.06 -10.89 33.95
C ARG A 268 -4.01 -10.49 32.90
N GLN A 269 -4.28 -10.77 31.62
CA GLN A 269 -3.39 -10.41 30.52
C GLN A 269 -3.41 -8.91 30.27
N LEU A 270 -4.58 -8.28 30.35
CA LEU A 270 -4.73 -6.82 30.21
C LEU A 270 -3.99 -6.07 31.31
N ASP A 271 -4.13 -6.47 32.57
CA ASP A 271 -3.40 -5.86 33.70
C ASP A 271 -1.87 -5.88 33.48
N TRP A 272 -1.34 -6.99 32.99
CA TRP A 272 0.09 -7.12 32.69
C TRP A 272 0.49 -6.31 31.45
N ILE A 273 -0.33 -6.31 30.40
CA ILE A 273 -0.11 -5.57 29.15
C ILE A 273 -0.10 -4.06 29.42
N GLU A 274 -1.07 -3.54 30.16
CA GLU A 274 -1.16 -2.11 30.50
C GLU A 274 0.07 -1.65 31.30
N LYS A 275 0.52 -2.47 32.24
CA LYS A 275 1.70 -2.18 33.07
C LYS A 275 2.99 -2.10 32.25
N ASN A 276 3.14 -2.89 31.19
CA ASN A 276 4.40 -3.03 30.45
C ASN A 276 4.41 -2.33 29.08
N PHE A 277 3.25 -2.21 28.43
CA PHE A 277 3.09 -1.76 27.05
C PHE A 277 2.06 -0.65 26.89
N ARG A 278 1.49 -0.15 28.00
CA ARG A 278 0.48 0.91 28.09
C ARG A 278 -0.93 0.50 27.66
N ASN A 279 -1.11 -0.23 26.56
CA ASN A 279 -2.40 -0.76 26.12
C ASN A 279 -2.23 -1.92 25.10
N SER A 280 -3.33 -2.59 24.77
CA SER A 280 -3.33 -3.80 23.93
C SER A 280 -2.91 -3.54 22.48
N GLU A 281 -3.25 -2.39 21.90
CA GLU A 281 -2.81 -2.05 20.54
C GLU A 281 -1.29 -1.84 20.46
N GLN A 282 -0.70 -1.09 21.40
CA GLN A 282 0.74 -0.86 21.43
C GLN A 282 1.52 -2.15 21.68
N PHE A 283 0.99 -3.03 22.52
CA PHE A 283 1.53 -4.38 22.70
C PHE A 283 1.55 -5.13 21.36
N MET A 284 0.42 -5.25 20.66
CA MET A 284 0.35 -5.95 19.38
C MET A 284 1.27 -5.34 18.32
N TYR A 285 1.32 -4.02 18.20
CA TYR A 285 2.21 -3.35 17.25
C TYR A 285 3.69 -3.56 17.54
N SER A 286 4.08 -3.67 18.81
CA SER A 286 5.49 -3.90 19.19
C SER A 286 6.03 -5.25 18.68
N TYR A 287 5.14 -6.21 18.43
CA TYR A 287 5.45 -7.52 17.83
C TYR A 287 5.06 -7.63 16.35
N GLY A 288 4.64 -6.53 15.73
CA GLY A 288 4.23 -6.49 14.32
C GLY A 288 2.88 -7.14 14.02
N LEU A 289 2.07 -7.36 15.06
CA LEU A 289 0.75 -7.99 14.99
C LEU A 289 -0.34 -6.96 14.72
N LYS A 290 -1.41 -7.38 14.03
CA LYS A 290 -2.54 -6.51 13.68
C LYS A 290 -3.78 -6.90 14.46
N PHE A 291 -4.33 -5.97 15.23
CA PHE A 291 -5.53 -6.18 16.05
C PHE A 291 -6.82 -6.50 15.29
N TYR A 292 -6.82 -6.34 13.97
CA TYR A 292 -7.94 -6.70 13.08
C TYR A 292 -7.70 -8.00 12.29
N ASN A 293 -6.65 -8.75 12.62
CA ASN A 293 -6.37 -10.06 12.03
C ASN A 293 -6.52 -11.14 13.11
N ASP A 294 -7.41 -12.11 12.88
CA ASP A 294 -7.73 -13.16 13.85
C ASP A 294 -6.54 -14.07 14.19
N ASP A 295 -5.66 -14.36 13.22
CA ASP A 295 -4.45 -15.15 13.45
C ASP A 295 -3.45 -14.37 14.33
N ASP A 296 -3.30 -13.07 14.06
CA ASP A 296 -2.43 -12.17 14.84
C ASP A 296 -3.00 -11.95 16.26
N LEU A 297 -4.32 -11.97 16.43
CA LEU A 297 -4.99 -11.90 17.74
C LEU A 297 -4.72 -13.16 18.57
N GLU A 298 -4.78 -14.34 17.97
CA GLU A 298 -4.42 -15.58 18.67
C GLU A 298 -2.92 -15.64 18.98
N GLU A 299 -2.07 -15.17 18.06
CA GLU A 299 -0.63 -15.05 18.28
C GLU A 299 -0.32 -14.09 19.44
N ALA A 300 -1.04 -12.96 19.52
CA ALA A 300 -0.87 -11.99 20.61
C ALA A 300 -1.21 -12.59 21.99
N LYS A 301 -2.24 -13.45 22.10
CA LYS A 301 -2.55 -14.15 23.36
C LYS A 301 -1.41 -15.06 23.79
N VAL A 302 -0.85 -15.82 22.84
CA VAL A 302 0.25 -16.75 23.12
C VAL A 302 1.51 -16.00 23.56
N ILE A 303 1.81 -14.87 22.92
CA ILE A 303 2.95 -14.03 23.29
C ILE A 303 2.74 -13.41 24.68
N ALA A 304 1.54 -12.88 24.98
CA ALA A 304 1.24 -12.30 26.28
C ALA A 304 1.42 -13.33 27.40
N GLU A 305 0.87 -14.53 27.24
CA GLU A 305 0.99 -15.62 28.22
C GLU A 305 2.45 -16.04 28.42
N ALA A 306 3.22 -16.21 27.34
CA ALA A 306 4.61 -16.62 27.40
C ALA A 306 5.52 -15.59 28.09
N LEU A 307 5.21 -14.30 27.94
CA LEU A 307 5.96 -13.22 28.59
C LEU A 307 5.60 -13.12 30.09
N MET A 308 4.32 -13.28 30.42
CA MET A 308 3.84 -13.32 31.81
C MET A 308 4.49 -14.48 32.59
N ASP A 309 4.59 -15.67 31.99
CA ASP A 309 5.24 -16.83 32.61
C ASP A 309 6.76 -16.65 32.82
N SER A 310 7.38 -15.70 32.12
CA SER A 310 8.81 -15.38 32.24
C SER A 310 9.12 -14.27 33.25
N ASP A 311 8.09 -13.54 33.70
CA ASP A 311 8.16 -12.44 34.66
C ASP A 311 7.86 -12.87 36.12
N ASP A 312 7.45 -14.14 36.34
CA ASP A 312 7.27 -14.80 37.65
C ASP A 312 8.54 -15.53 38.13
#